data_AF-A0A4R5B6V4-F1
#
_entry.id   AF-A0A4R5B6V4-F1
#
_cell.length_a   1.000
_cell.length_b   1.000
_cell.length_c   1.000
_cell.angle_alpha   90.00
_cell.angle_beta   90.00
_cell.angle_gamma   90.00
#
_symmetry.space_group_name_H-M   'P 1'
#
loop_
_entity.id
_entity.type
_entity.pdbx_description
1 polymer ?
#
loop_
_entity_poly.entity_id
_entity_poly.type
_entity_poly.pdbx_seq_one_letter_code
_entity_poly.pdbx_strand_id
1 'polypeptide(L)'
;MITPVDGGPYRCALLVRYEDEVDETLLAALAGATGLKFEYYGNGGFGGETLADVYADESGGNLLIEVMADEVGAKAMFVRAESAERAIAIRSVVGERYRVWTEQMLRAQLEESLTEAPMSLVAMMMAVGGATPEPETMALLQRALGHREGAVREAAEYARQVAGELVHEPVVMRDAPREKPTGVLAPVRPVEGDEDWVTVRPGLPDRAVPRPVTWLRLATDDPDKAVIWANRADWFLDVIGRVTDVSDWQETVYTMDEETALHIVRHPALGSAVHCAVHGTEAEATAAALREALGGEILDGPPPRLQQAAP
;
A
#
# COMPACT_ATOMS: atom_id res chain seq x y z
N MET A 1 2.12 -2.21 13.35
CA MET A 1 3.33 -2.58 12.57
C MET A 1 2.92 -2.72 11.12
N ILE A 2 3.54 -1.94 10.22
CA ILE A 2 3.39 -2.08 8.77
C ILE A 2 4.51 -2.97 8.26
N THR A 3 4.16 -4.04 7.57
CA THR A 3 5.13 -5.00 7.04
C THR A 3 4.71 -5.46 5.65
N PRO A 4 5.63 -5.55 4.68
CA PRO A 4 5.42 -6.38 3.51
C PRO A 4 5.11 -7.81 3.97
N VAL A 5 4.09 -8.43 3.38
CA VAL A 5 3.78 -9.84 3.64
C VAL A 5 4.28 -10.66 2.47
N ASP A 6 5.39 -11.35 2.68
CA ASP A 6 5.97 -12.23 1.67
C ASP A 6 5.07 -13.45 1.48
N GLY A 7 4.51 -13.60 0.27
CA GLY A 7 3.83 -14.82 -0.14
C GLY A 7 4.73 -15.76 -0.96
N GLY A 8 4.30 -17.01 -1.11
CA GLY A 8 4.99 -17.94 -2.01
C GLY A 8 4.93 -17.49 -3.49
N PRO A 9 5.84 -18.01 -4.35
CA PRO A 9 6.03 -17.51 -5.71
C PRO A 9 4.90 -17.89 -6.68
N TYR A 10 4.03 -18.83 -6.31
CA TYR A 10 2.95 -19.29 -7.17
C TYR A 10 1.72 -18.42 -6.96
N ARG A 11 1.40 -17.62 -7.98
CA ARG A 11 0.36 -16.60 -7.95
C ARG A 11 -0.82 -17.01 -8.83
N CYS A 12 -2.03 -16.81 -8.33
CA CYS A 12 -3.23 -16.85 -9.15
C CYS A 12 -4.31 -15.98 -8.51
N ALA A 13 -5.29 -15.57 -9.31
CA ALA A 13 -6.42 -14.78 -8.82
C ALA A 13 -7.73 -15.19 -9.48
N LEU A 14 -8.81 -14.77 -8.83
CA LEU A 14 -10.17 -14.83 -9.33
C LEU A 14 -10.85 -13.51 -9.02
N LEU A 15 -11.45 -12.88 -10.03
CA LEU A 15 -12.38 -11.78 -9.75
C LEU A 15 -13.63 -12.39 -9.11
N VAL A 16 -14.09 -11.79 -8.03
CA VAL A 16 -15.31 -12.18 -7.30
C VAL A 16 -16.30 -11.04 -7.32
N ARG A 17 -17.53 -11.27 -6.85
CA ARG A 17 -18.47 -10.15 -6.68
C ARG A 17 -18.01 -9.26 -5.54
N TYR A 18 -18.36 -7.99 -5.61
CA TYR A 18 -17.92 -7.00 -4.63
C TYR A 18 -18.41 -7.32 -3.21
N GLU A 19 -19.54 -8.02 -3.07
CA GLU A 19 -20.10 -8.47 -1.79
C GLU A 19 -19.51 -9.78 -1.25
N ASP A 20 -18.75 -10.54 -2.04
CA ASP A 20 -18.24 -11.87 -1.62
C ASP A 20 -16.96 -11.71 -0.78
N GLU A 21 -17.01 -11.96 0.53
CA GLU A 21 -15.89 -11.73 1.47
C GLU A 21 -15.19 -13.02 1.93
N VAL A 22 -14.01 -12.93 2.54
CA VAL A 22 -13.40 -14.07 3.24
C VAL A 22 -14.11 -14.28 4.56
N ASP A 23 -15.09 -15.19 4.56
CA ASP A 23 -15.86 -15.58 5.74
C ASP A 23 -15.33 -16.87 6.39
N GLU A 24 -15.78 -17.16 7.61
CA GLU A 24 -15.46 -18.39 8.35
C GLU A 24 -15.82 -19.67 7.56
N THR A 25 -16.81 -19.60 6.66
CA THR A 25 -17.22 -20.75 5.85
C THR A 25 -16.20 -21.05 4.76
N LEU A 26 -15.66 -20.03 4.10
CA LEU A 26 -14.57 -20.14 3.15
C LEU A 26 -13.30 -20.62 3.84
N LEU A 27 -12.94 -20.03 4.99
CA LEU A 27 -11.76 -20.45 5.77
C LEU A 27 -11.86 -21.92 6.19
N ALA A 28 -13.03 -22.39 6.63
CA ALA A 28 -13.26 -23.79 6.95
C ALA A 28 -13.16 -24.70 5.72
N ALA A 29 -13.68 -24.28 4.56
CA ALA A 29 -13.58 -25.03 3.31
C ALA A 29 -12.13 -25.14 2.82
N LEU A 30 -11.35 -24.05 2.92
CA LEU A 30 -9.93 -24.02 2.62
C LEU A 30 -9.15 -24.98 3.52
N ALA A 31 -9.42 -24.95 4.83
CA ALA A 31 -8.80 -25.89 5.77
C ALA A 31 -9.13 -27.35 5.45
N GLY A 32 -10.39 -27.64 5.07
CA GLY A 32 -10.82 -28.97 4.68
C GLY A 32 -10.14 -29.50 3.41
N ALA A 33 -9.95 -28.64 2.40
CA ALA A 33 -9.41 -29.04 1.10
C ALA A 33 -7.88 -29.04 1.05
N THR A 34 -7.23 -28.12 1.77
CA THR A 34 -5.78 -27.88 1.68
C THR A 34 -5.00 -28.30 2.92
N GLY A 35 -5.69 -28.49 4.06
CA GLY A 35 -5.06 -28.67 5.36
C GLY A 35 -4.45 -27.39 5.95
N LEU A 36 -4.55 -26.25 5.26
CA LEU A 36 -4.02 -24.96 5.70
C LEU A 36 -5.08 -24.19 6.49
N LYS A 37 -4.66 -23.60 7.61
CA LYS A 37 -5.50 -22.66 8.36
C LYS A 37 -5.05 -21.26 8.05
N PHE A 38 -5.95 -20.47 7.47
CA PHE A 38 -5.72 -19.06 7.21
C PHE A 38 -6.34 -18.24 8.33
N GLU A 39 -5.58 -17.27 8.83
CA GLU A 39 -6.04 -16.30 9.82
C GLU A 39 -5.83 -14.90 9.28
N TYR A 40 -6.70 -13.97 9.67
CA TYR A 40 -6.55 -12.56 9.32
C TYR A 40 -5.20 -12.05 9.82
N TYR A 41 -4.39 -11.57 8.89
CA TYR A 41 -3.05 -11.07 9.16
C TYR A 41 -3.03 -9.56 9.34
N GLY A 42 -3.75 -8.83 8.48
CA GLY A 42 -3.82 -7.37 8.50
C GLY A 42 -4.38 -6.77 7.20
N ASN A 43 -4.57 -5.45 7.19
CA ASN A 43 -5.07 -4.70 6.04
C ASN A 43 -4.05 -3.68 5.51
N GLY A 44 -4.11 -3.35 4.22
CA GLY A 44 -3.23 -2.38 3.60
C GLY A 44 -3.44 -2.27 2.10
N GLY A 45 -2.37 -2.40 1.32
CA GLY A 45 -2.44 -2.26 -0.15
C GLY A 45 -1.12 -2.57 -0.85
N PHE A 46 -1.03 -2.20 -2.13
CA PHE A 46 0.12 -2.49 -2.99
C PHE A 46 0.97 -1.26 -3.35
N GLY A 47 0.85 -0.17 -2.57
CA GLY A 47 1.53 1.11 -2.83
C GLY A 47 0.79 2.01 -3.82
N GLY A 48 -0.51 1.77 -4.02
CA GLY A 48 -1.39 2.62 -4.81
C GLY A 48 -2.81 2.57 -4.27
N GLU A 49 -3.81 2.71 -5.15
CA GLU A 49 -5.23 2.81 -4.75
C GLU A 49 -5.87 1.46 -4.41
N THR A 50 -5.19 0.35 -4.71
CA THR A 50 -5.70 -0.98 -4.41
C THR A 50 -5.55 -1.32 -2.94
N LEU A 51 -6.68 -1.65 -2.30
CA LEU A 51 -6.75 -2.07 -0.91
C LEU A 51 -6.62 -3.59 -0.80
N ALA A 52 -6.04 -4.07 0.29
CA ALA A 52 -5.79 -5.48 0.54
C ALA A 52 -6.14 -5.88 1.97
N ASP A 53 -6.98 -6.89 2.15
CA ASP A 53 -7.09 -7.65 3.40
C ASP A 53 -6.36 -8.98 3.23
N VAL A 54 -5.32 -9.21 4.05
CA VAL A 54 -4.44 -10.37 3.91
C VAL A 54 -4.75 -11.39 5.00
N TYR A 55 -4.90 -12.64 4.58
CA TYR A 55 -5.02 -13.80 5.44
C TYR A 55 -3.83 -14.72 5.17
N ALA A 56 -3.11 -15.10 6.22
CA ALA A 56 -1.90 -15.90 6.11
C ALA A 56 -2.07 -17.24 6.81
N ASP A 57 -1.40 -18.28 6.31
CA ASP A 57 -1.24 -19.52 7.05
C ASP A 57 -0.15 -19.39 8.12
N GLU A 58 -0.09 -20.37 9.05
CA GLU A 58 0.88 -20.36 10.16
C GLU A 58 2.34 -20.28 9.68
N SER A 59 2.64 -20.80 8.48
CA SER A 59 3.98 -20.74 7.90
C SER A 59 4.33 -19.38 7.29
N GLY A 60 3.33 -18.54 6.99
CA GLY A 60 3.47 -17.32 6.21
C GLY A 60 3.75 -17.56 4.71
N GLY A 61 3.94 -18.81 4.27
CA GLY A 61 4.25 -19.15 2.89
C GLY A 61 3.02 -19.17 1.96
N ASN A 62 1.81 -19.16 2.53
CA ASN A 62 0.56 -19.18 1.78
C ASN A 62 -0.33 -18.03 2.23
N LEU A 63 -0.78 -17.23 1.26
CA LEU A 63 -1.62 -16.07 1.46
C LEU A 63 -2.90 -16.20 0.64
N LEU A 64 -4.02 -15.86 1.27
CA LEU A 64 -5.27 -15.49 0.62
C LEU A 64 -5.46 -13.99 0.85
N ILE A 65 -5.67 -13.24 -0.22
CA ILE A 65 -5.71 -11.77 -0.15
C ILE A 65 -6.98 -11.28 -0.84
N GLU A 66 -7.83 -10.57 -0.11
CA GLU A 66 -8.96 -9.84 -0.70
C GLU A 66 -8.43 -8.51 -1.23
N VAL A 67 -8.47 -8.32 -2.53
CA VAL A 67 -7.97 -7.10 -3.18
C VAL A 67 -9.14 -6.32 -3.77
N MET A 68 -9.25 -5.05 -3.40
CA MET A 68 -10.32 -4.15 -3.81
C MET A 68 -9.76 -2.97 -4.60
N ALA A 69 -10.43 -2.62 -5.69
CA ALA A 69 -10.24 -1.37 -6.43
C ALA A 69 -11.57 -0.63 -6.43
N ASP A 70 -11.83 0.11 -5.35
CA ASP A 70 -13.12 0.73 -5.05
C ASP A 70 -13.58 1.69 -6.15
N GLU A 71 -12.65 2.43 -6.76
CA GLU A 71 -12.94 3.40 -7.83
C GLU A 71 -13.64 2.77 -9.04
N VAL A 72 -13.38 1.48 -9.29
CA VAL A 72 -13.96 0.72 -10.41
C VAL A 72 -14.94 -0.35 -9.97
N GLY A 73 -15.22 -0.45 -8.66
CA GLY A 73 -16.10 -1.46 -8.08
C GLY A 73 -15.64 -2.90 -8.36
N ALA A 74 -14.33 -3.13 -8.43
CA ALA A 74 -13.76 -4.45 -8.70
C ALA A 74 -13.17 -5.06 -7.43
N LYS A 75 -13.42 -6.37 -7.23
CA LYS A 75 -12.84 -7.15 -6.14
C LYS A 75 -12.32 -8.49 -6.63
N ALA A 76 -11.15 -8.89 -6.14
CA ALA A 76 -10.52 -10.15 -6.50
C ALA A 76 -9.96 -10.88 -5.28
N MET A 77 -9.99 -12.20 -5.36
CA MET A 77 -9.33 -13.09 -4.41
C MET A 77 -7.99 -13.51 -5.00
N PHE A 78 -6.91 -13.01 -4.41
CA PHE A 78 -5.55 -13.34 -4.79
C PHE A 78 -5.05 -14.48 -3.93
N VAL A 79 -4.26 -15.35 -4.54
CA VAL A 79 -3.61 -16.47 -3.89
C VAL A 79 -2.12 -16.38 -4.18
N ARG A 80 -1.31 -16.41 -3.13
CA ARG A 80 0.14 -16.61 -3.21
C ARG A 80 0.47 -17.86 -2.42
N ALA A 81 1.15 -18.83 -3.02
CA ALA A 81 1.39 -20.11 -2.37
C ALA A 81 2.82 -20.61 -2.61
N GLU A 82 3.30 -21.43 -1.70
CA GLU A 82 4.65 -22.04 -1.78
C GLU A 82 4.77 -23.06 -2.93
N SER A 83 3.64 -23.59 -3.42
CA SER A 83 3.60 -24.54 -4.54
C SER A 83 2.43 -24.28 -5.49
N ALA A 84 2.58 -24.75 -6.74
CA ALA A 84 1.54 -24.66 -7.75
C ALA A 84 0.27 -25.45 -7.35
N GLU A 85 0.45 -26.63 -6.75
CA GLU A 85 -0.65 -27.48 -6.30
C GLU A 85 -1.49 -26.78 -5.23
N ARG A 86 -0.84 -26.09 -4.28
CA ARG A 86 -1.53 -25.32 -3.24
C ARG A 86 -2.27 -24.13 -3.83
N ALA A 87 -1.63 -23.36 -4.72
CA ALA A 87 -2.29 -22.24 -5.40
C ALA A 87 -3.56 -22.69 -6.12
N ILE A 88 -3.49 -23.81 -6.87
CA ILE A 88 -4.63 -24.38 -7.59
C ILE A 88 -5.72 -24.85 -6.62
N ALA A 89 -5.36 -25.52 -5.53
CA ALA A 89 -6.33 -26.02 -4.56
C ALA A 89 -7.09 -24.87 -3.88
N ILE A 90 -6.37 -23.84 -3.39
CA ILE A 90 -6.98 -22.65 -2.77
C ILE A 90 -7.91 -21.96 -3.78
N ARG A 91 -7.42 -21.70 -5.00
CA ARG A 91 -8.21 -21.08 -6.08
C ARG A 91 -9.46 -21.88 -6.42
N SER A 92 -9.38 -23.21 -6.40
CA SER A 92 -10.53 -24.08 -6.71
C SER A 92 -11.62 -23.95 -5.65
N VAL A 93 -11.25 -23.93 -4.36
CA VAL A 93 -12.21 -23.71 -3.26
C VAL A 93 -12.91 -22.37 -3.37
N VAL A 94 -12.16 -21.30 -3.66
CA VAL A 94 -12.73 -19.97 -3.92
C VAL A 94 -13.71 -20.02 -5.10
N GLY A 95 -13.34 -20.68 -6.19
CA GLY A 95 -14.16 -20.83 -7.39
C GLY A 95 -15.41 -21.71 -7.20
N GLU A 96 -15.41 -22.65 -6.26
CA GLU A 96 -16.58 -23.46 -5.90
C GLU A 96 -17.55 -22.69 -4.99
N ARG A 97 -17.02 -21.81 -4.13
CA ARG A 97 -17.78 -21.04 -3.15
C ARG A 97 -18.48 -19.81 -3.73
N TYR A 98 -17.84 -19.17 -4.71
CA TYR A 98 -18.29 -17.89 -5.26
C TYR A 98 -18.57 -17.94 -6.75
N ARG A 99 -19.29 -16.92 -7.22
CA ARG A 99 -19.35 -16.63 -8.65
C ARG A 99 -18.07 -15.89 -9.03
N VAL A 100 -17.28 -16.50 -9.91
CA VAL A 100 -15.95 -16.01 -10.24
C VAL A 100 -15.77 -15.73 -11.72
N TRP A 101 -14.83 -14.84 -12.03
CA TRP A 101 -14.36 -14.59 -13.38
C TRP A 101 -12.84 -14.73 -13.44
N THR A 102 -12.36 -15.43 -14.46
CA THR A 102 -10.94 -15.58 -14.75
C THR A 102 -10.47 -14.49 -15.71
N GLU A 103 -9.15 -14.30 -15.80
CA GLU A 103 -8.52 -13.47 -16.84
C GLU A 103 -9.08 -13.79 -18.24
N GLN A 104 -9.12 -15.06 -18.63
CA GLN A 104 -9.64 -15.51 -19.93
C GLN A 104 -11.10 -15.11 -20.15
N MET A 105 -11.96 -15.25 -19.13
CA MET A 105 -13.38 -14.90 -19.23
C MET A 105 -13.57 -13.39 -19.39
N LEU A 106 -12.85 -12.59 -18.61
CA LEU A 106 -12.92 -11.12 -18.67
C LEU A 106 -12.34 -10.59 -19.99
N ARG A 107 -11.24 -11.17 -20.46
CA ARG A 107 -10.68 -10.85 -21.77
C ARG A 107 -11.69 -11.09 -22.89
N ALA A 108 -12.33 -12.25 -22.90
CA ALA A 108 -13.34 -12.58 -23.92
C ALA A 108 -14.53 -11.60 -23.91
N GLN A 109 -14.96 -11.16 -22.72
CA GLN A 109 -16.02 -10.14 -22.60
C GLN A 109 -15.54 -8.78 -23.14
N LEU A 110 -14.34 -8.36 -22.76
CA LEU A 110 -13.76 -7.09 -23.17
C LEU A 110 -13.45 -7.02 -24.68
N GLU A 111 -13.18 -8.13 -25.35
CA GLU A 111 -13.00 -8.14 -26.81
C GLU A 111 -14.24 -7.62 -27.55
N GLU A 112 -15.42 -7.76 -26.96
CA GLU A 112 -16.70 -7.33 -27.54
C GLU A 112 -17.24 -6.01 -26.96
N SER A 113 -16.77 -5.60 -25.76
CA SER A 113 -17.36 -4.48 -25.00
C SER A 113 -16.36 -3.40 -24.55
N LEU A 114 -15.18 -3.34 -25.19
CA LEU A 114 -14.09 -2.46 -24.76
C LEU A 114 -14.49 -0.98 -24.70
N THR A 115 -15.31 -0.53 -25.64
CA THR A 115 -15.77 0.86 -25.73
C THR A 115 -16.90 1.18 -24.75
N GLU A 116 -17.73 0.20 -24.44
CA GLU A 116 -18.90 0.33 -23.58
C GLU A 116 -18.52 0.29 -22.09
N ALA A 117 -17.53 -0.52 -21.73
CA ALA A 117 -17.11 -0.72 -20.35
C ALA A 117 -15.57 -0.77 -20.20
N PRO A 118 -14.84 0.30 -20.59
CA PRO A 118 -13.38 0.30 -20.64
C PRO A 118 -12.72 0.06 -19.27
N MET A 119 -13.34 0.50 -18.17
CA MET A 119 -12.81 0.26 -16.81
C MET A 119 -12.75 -1.23 -16.43
N SER A 120 -13.45 -2.11 -17.16
CA SER A 120 -13.34 -3.56 -16.94
C SER A 120 -11.95 -4.10 -17.28
N LEU A 121 -11.10 -3.32 -17.98
CA LEU A 121 -9.67 -3.61 -18.13
C LEU A 121 -8.98 -3.73 -16.77
N VAL A 122 -9.36 -2.92 -15.77
CA VAL A 122 -8.81 -3.01 -14.41
C VAL A 122 -9.19 -4.34 -13.78
N ALA A 123 -10.46 -4.73 -13.86
CA ALA A 123 -10.93 -6.01 -13.34
C ALA A 123 -10.22 -7.20 -14.02
N MET A 124 -9.98 -7.12 -15.33
CA MET A 124 -9.18 -8.12 -16.06
C MET A 124 -7.74 -8.19 -15.52
N MET A 125 -7.08 -7.05 -15.30
CA MET A 125 -5.72 -7.02 -14.75
C MET A 125 -5.66 -7.48 -13.28
N MET A 126 -6.70 -7.21 -12.49
CA MET A 126 -6.84 -7.77 -11.15
C MET A 126 -6.97 -9.29 -11.19
N ALA A 127 -7.69 -9.85 -12.17
CA ALA A 127 -7.80 -11.30 -12.34
C ALA A 127 -6.48 -11.98 -12.76
N VAL A 128 -5.47 -11.22 -13.22
CA VAL A 128 -4.10 -11.72 -13.38
C VAL A 128 -3.41 -11.91 -12.02
N GLY A 129 -3.76 -11.12 -11.01
CA GLY A 129 -3.28 -11.32 -9.64
C GLY A 129 -1.81 -10.99 -9.42
N GLY A 130 -1.22 -10.11 -10.24
CA GLY A 130 0.22 -9.82 -10.21
C GLY A 130 1.10 -10.96 -10.75
N ALA A 131 0.51 -11.96 -11.39
CA ALA A 131 1.23 -12.93 -12.22
C ALA A 131 1.59 -12.32 -13.60
N THR A 132 2.32 -13.06 -14.43
CA THR A 132 2.52 -12.69 -15.83
C THR A 132 1.20 -12.86 -16.60
N PRO A 133 0.64 -11.81 -17.21
CA PRO A 133 -0.60 -11.93 -17.99
C PRO A 133 -0.40 -12.81 -19.22
N GLU A 134 -1.49 -13.43 -19.70
CA GLU A 134 -1.48 -14.18 -20.96
C GLU A 134 -1.10 -13.24 -22.14
N PRO A 135 -0.42 -13.75 -23.19
CA PRO A 135 -0.06 -12.96 -24.35
C PRO A 135 -1.25 -12.23 -25.01
N GLU A 136 -2.41 -12.88 -25.05
CA GLU A 136 -3.65 -12.34 -25.59
C GLU A 136 -4.20 -11.18 -24.74
N THR A 137 -4.07 -11.27 -23.41
CA THR A 137 -4.42 -10.20 -22.47
C THR A 137 -3.51 -8.99 -22.65
N MET A 138 -2.20 -9.22 -22.77
CA MET A 138 -1.24 -8.16 -23.09
C MET A 138 -1.52 -7.51 -24.44
N ALA A 139 -1.87 -8.29 -25.46
CA ALA A 139 -2.21 -7.77 -26.77
C ALA A 139 -3.48 -6.90 -26.72
N LEU A 140 -4.51 -7.31 -25.96
CA LEU A 140 -5.71 -6.50 -25.74
C LEU A 140 -5.39 -5.18 -25.04
N LEU A 141 -4.59 -5.21 -23.96
CA LEU A 141 -4.18 -4.00 -23.23
C LEU A 141 -3.38 -3.05 -24.13
N GLN A 142 -2.45 -3.56 -24.95
CA GLN A 142 -1.70 -2.75 -25.92
C GLN A 142 -2.59 -2.09 -26.98
N ARG A 143 -3.61 -2.82 -27.48
CA ARG A 143 -4.60 -2.24 -28.39
C ARG A 143 -5.41 -1.13 -27.72
N ALA A 144 -5.79 -1.32 -26.45
CA ALA A 144 -6.54 -0.33 -25.68
C ALA A 144 -5.72 0.95 -25.41
N LEU A 145 -4.42 0.82 -25.09
CA LEU A 145 -3.50 1.96 -24.94
C LEU A 145 -3.35 2.77 -26.24
N GLY A 146 -3.39 2.10 -27.40
CA GLY A 146 -3.36 2.74 -28.71
C GLY A 146 -4.73 3.16 -29.26
N HIS A 147 -5.80 3.05 -28.45
CA HIS A 147 -7.16 3.26 -28.94
C HIS A 147 -7.43 4.73 -29.30
N ARG A 148 -8.38 4.95 -30.22
CA ARG A 148 -8.70 6.32 -30.68
C ARG A 148 -9.45 7.12 -29.61
N GLU A 149 -10.34 6.46 -28.90
CA GLU A 149 -11.16 7.06 -27.83
C GLU A 149 -10.34 7.30 -26.57
N GLY A 150 -10.42 8.51 -26.02
CA GLY A 150 -9.67 8.91 -24.82
C GLY A 150 -9.98 8.05 -23.61
N ALA A 151 -11.26 7.79 -23.34
CA ALA A 151 -11.70 6.99 -22.19
C ALA A 151 -11.13 5.56 -22.19
N VAL A 152 -11.02 4.92 -23.35
CA VAL A 152 -10.42 3.59 -23.48
C VAL A 152 -8.92 3.64 -23.18
N ARG A 153 -8.22 4.67 -23.66
CA ARG A 153 -6.78 4.85 -23.38
C ARG A 153 -6.53 5.11 -21.89
N GLU A 154 -7.31 6.01 -21.28
CA GLU A 154 -7.20 6.36 -19.86
C GLU A 154 -7.44 5.12 -18.98
N ALA A 155 -8.48 4.34 -19.26
CA ALA A 155 -8.74 3.09 -18.56
C ALA A 155 -7.61 2.06 -18.73
N ALA A 156 -7.00 1.99 -19.92
CA ALA A 156 -5.87 1.10 -20.18
C ALA A 156 -4.59 1.55 -19.47
N GLU A 157 -4.35 2.86 -19.38
CA GLU A 157 -3.23 3.43 -18.61
C GLU A 157 -3.39 3.12 -17.12
N TYR A 158 -4.59 3.30 -16.59
CA TYR A 158 -4.91 2.97 -15.21
C TYR A 158 -4.81 1.46 -14.94
N ALA A 159 -5.37 0.62 -15.80
CA ALA A 159 -5.23 -0.83 -15.69
C ALA A 159 -3.77 -1.30 -15.71
N ARG A 160 -2.90 -0.63 -16.50
CA ARG A 160 -1.46 -0.89 -16.51
C ARG A 160 -0.79 -0.45 -15.21
N GLN A 161 -1.20 0.68 -14.63
CA GLN A 161 -0.69 1.12 -13.33
C GLN A 161 -1.05 0.11 -12.24
N VAL A 162 -2.33 -0.25 -12.13
CA VAL A 162 -2.83 -1.27 -11.19
C VAL A 162 -2.07 -2.58 -11.39
N ALA A 163 -1.88 -3.05 -12.63
CA ALA A 163 -1.09 -4.25 -12.88
C ALA A 163 0.36 -4.15 -12.37
N GLY A 164 0.99 -2.97 -12.48
CA GLY A 164 2.33 -2.72 -11.96
C GLY A 164 2.40 -2.81 -10.43
N GLU A 165 1.41 -2.25 -9.75
CA GLU A 165 1.29 -2.30 -8.29
C GLU A 165 1.14 -3.74 -7.78
N LEU A 166 0.22 -4.51 -8.39
CA LEU A 166 -0.14 -5.85 -7.94
C LEU A 166 0.98 -6.89 -8.06
N VAL A 167 2.03 -6.61 -8.83
CA VAL A 167 3.23 -7.47 -8.92
C VAL A 167 4.03 -7.45 -7.60
N HIS A 168 3.90 -6.41 -6.79
CA HIS A 168 4.60 -6.27 -5.51
C HIS A 168 3.94 -7.09 -4.40
N GLU A 169 4.65 -7.28 -3.29
CA GLU A 169 4.06 -7.86 -2.07
C GLU A 169 3.12 -6.84 -1.42
N PRO A 170 1.96 -7.27 -0.86
CA PRO A 170 1.09 -6.36 -0.15
C PRO A 170 1.81 -5.83 1.09
N VAL A 171 1.66 -4.55 1.34
CA VAL A 171 2.14 -3.89 2.54
C VAL A 171 0.96 -3.72 3.48
N VAL A 172 0.97 -4.40 4.61
CA VAL A 172 -0.18 -4.42 5.53
C VAL A 172 0.17 -3.96 6.91
N MET A 173 -0.83 -3.42 7.59
CA MET A 173 -0.82 -3.14 9.01
C MET A 173 -1.46 -4.29 9.75
N ARG A 174 -0.75 -4.84 10.72
CA ARG A 174 -1.37 -5.73 11.70
C ARG A 174 -2.06 -4.86 12.74
N ASP A 175 -3.33 -5.13 13.03
CA ASP A 175 -4.07 -4.55 14.15
C ASP A 175 -3.42 -4.99 15.48
N ALA A 176 -2.26 -4.41 15.81
CA ALA A 176 -1.75 -4.47 17.16
C ALA A 176 -2.57 -3.47 18.01
N PRO A 177 -2.89 -3.80 19.28
CA PRO A 177 -3.42 -2.80 20.19
C PRO A 177 -2.51 -1.58 20.16
N ARG A 178 -3.10 -0.39 20.05
CA ARG A 178 -2.39 0.90 20.14
C ARG A 178 -1.77 1.02 21.53
N GLU A 179 -0.61 0.40 21.71
CA GLU A 179 0.31 0.85 22.75
C GLU A 179 0.66 2.30 22.43
N LYS A 180 0.85 3.10 23.47
CA LYS A 180 1.17 4.51 23.32
C LYS A 180 2.40 4.64 22.42
N PRO A 181 2.45 5.66 21.53
CA PRO A 181 3.63 5.94 20.74
C PRO A 181 4.87 5.97 21.62
N THR A 182 6.00 5.57 21.05
CA THR A 182 7.31 5.52 21.72
C THR A 182 7.68 6.87 22.36
N GLY A 183 8.53 6.84 23.38
CA GLY A 183 8.94 8.03 24.14
C GLY A 183 9.50 9.17 23.26
N VAL A 184 10.12 8.85 22.12
CA VAL A 184 10.63 9.83 21.14
C VAL A 184 9.52 10.64 20.46
N LEU A 185 8.30 10.10 20.36
CA LEU A 185 7.13 10.78 19.80
C LEU A 185 6.29 11.49 20.88
N ALA A 186 6.63 11.34 22.16
CA ALA A 186 5.91 11.98 23.24
C ALA A 186 6.09 13.51 23.18
N PRO A 187 4.99 14.29 23.20
CA PRO A 187 5.10 15.73 23.18
C PRO A 187 5.79 16.23 24.46
N VAL A 188 6.64 17.24 24.32
CA VAL A 188 7.31 17.90 25.46
C VAL A 188 6.28 18.55 26.40
N ARG A 189 5.07 18.86 25.91
CA ARG A 189 3.94 19.40 26.67
C ARG A 189 2.62 18.76 26.22
N PRO A 190 1.65 18.54 27.11
CA PRO A 190 0.32 18.06 26.71
C PRO A 190 -0.30 18.96 25.64
N VAL A 191 -0.88 18.36 24.60
CA VAL A 191 -1.62 19.05 23.54
C VAL A 191 -3.12 18.85 23.80
N GLU A 192 -3.93 19.89 23.65
CA GLU A 192 -5.39 19.78 23.77
C GLU A 192 -6.00 19.24 22.46
N GLY A 193 -6.88 18.24 22.56
CA GLY A 193 -7.61 17.63 21.43
C GLY A 193 -7.55 16.10 21.44
N ASP A 194 -8.29 15.47 20.52
CA ASP A 194 -8.27 14.01 20.31
C ASP A 194 -7.08 13.55 19.42
N GLU A 195 -6.26 14.51 18.97
CA GLU A 195 -5.03 14.27 18.19
C GLU A 195 -3.85 14.07 19.14
N ASP A 196 -3.64 12.83 19.59
CA ASP A 196 -2.65 12.45 20.61
C ASP A 196 -1.16 12.52 20.17
N TRP A 197 -0.79 13.07 19.00
CA TRP A 197 0.57 12.91 18.45
C TRP A 197 1.26 14.17 17.92
N VAL A 198 2.59 14.20 18.09
CA VAL A 198 3.49 15.29 17.67
C VAL A 198 3.77 15.18 16.18
N THR A 199 3.33 16.18 15.44
CA THR A 199 3.66 16.38 14.03
C THR A 199 4.86 17.31 13.92
N VAL A 200 5.83 17.09 13.04
CA VAL A 200 6.93 18.08 12.82
C VAL A 200 6.43 19.29 12.02
N ARG A 201 5.18 19.72 12.25
CA ARG A 201 4.52 20.86 11.61
C ARG A 201 5.26 22.13 11.99
N PRO A 202 5.97 22.78 11.05
CA PRO A 202 6.68 24.00 11.38
C PRO A 202 5.69 25.12 11.69
N GLY A 203 5.94 25.88 12.76
CA GLY A 203 5.13 27.02 13.17
C GLY A 203 4.01 26.76 14.19
N LEU A 204 3.81 25.50 14.63
CA LEU A 204 2.97 25.18 15.80
C LEU A 204 3.86 24.89 17.02
N PRO A 205 4.11 25.87 17.91
CA PRO A 205 5.10 25.76 18.97
C PRO A 205 4.85 24.63 19.98
N ASP A 206 3.58 24.23 20.17
CA ASP A 206 3.20 23.14 21.08
C ASP A 206 3.31 21.74 20.44
N ARG A 207 3.61 21.65 19.14
CA ARG A 207 3.81 20.39 18.40
C ARG A 207 5.26 20.18 17.95
N ALA A 208 6.23 20.83 18.58
CA ALA A 208 7.63 20.69 18.22
C ALA A 208 8.28 19.42 18.81
N VAL A 209 9.01 18.69 17.98
CA VAL A 209 9.87 17.55 18.37
C VAL A 209 11.19 18.04 19.01
N PRO A 210 11.76 17.33 20.01
CA PRO A 210 13.08 17.66 20.56
C PRO A 210 14.20 17.70 19.50
N ARG A 211 15.09 18.70 19.61
CA ARG A 211 16.24 18.86 18.71
C ARG A 211 17.38 17.90 19.11
N PRO A 212 18.17 17.35 18.17
CA PRO A 212 18.31 17.77 16.77
C PRO A 212 17.35 17.07 15.79
N VAL A 213 16.93 17.81 14.76
CA VAL A 213 16.12 17.30 13.64
C VAL A 213 16.90 17.55 12.34
N THR A 214 17.12 16.49 11.58
CA THR A 214 17.73 16.56 10.25
C THR A 214 16.63 16.57 9.20
N TRP A 215 16.58 17.64 8.40
CA TRP A 215 15.62 17.78 7.31
C TRP A 215 16.22 17.31 6.00
N LEU A 216 15.45 16.57 5.22
CA LEU A 216 15.84 16.11 3.88
C LEU A 216 14.76 16.47 2.88
N ARG A 217 15.20 16.83 1.67
CA ARG A 217 14.37 16.84 0.47
C ARG A 217 14.81 15.68 -0.41
N LEU A 218 13.94 14.70 -0.62
CA LEU A 218 14.26 13.54 -1.45
C LEU A 218 14.19 13.91 -2.94
N ALA A 219 14.91 13.15 -3.78
CA ALA A 219 14.90 13.28 -5.23
C ALA A 219 13.67 12.62 -5.90
N THR A 220 12.61 12.37 -5.12
CA THR A 220 11.36 11.74 -5.54
C THR A 220 10.16 12.60 -5.13
N ASP A 221 9.11 12.55 -5.93
CA ASP A 221 7.78 13.09 -5.64
C ASP A 221 6.82 12.04 -5.09
N ASP A 222 7.18 10.77 -5.24
CA ASP A 222 6.48 9.62 -4.72
C ASP A 222 6.92 9.31 -3.26
N PRO A 223 6.03 9.52 -2.25
CA PRO A 223 6.31 9.23 -0.85
C PRO A 223 6.41 7.72 -0.55
N ASP A 224 5.85 6.86 -1.40
CA ASP A 224 5.84 5.43 -1.18
C ASP A 224 7.24 4.83 -1.27
N LYS A 225 8.16 5.48 -1.99
CA LYS A 225 9.58 5.09 -1.97
C LYS A 225 10.22 5.23 -0.58
N ALA A 226 9.89 6.29 0.16
CA ALA A 226 10.38 6.49 1.51
C ALA A 226 9.71 5.54 2.51
N VAL A 227 8.42 5.28 2.32
CA VAL A 227 7.65 4.27 3.08
C VAL A 227 8.22 2.86 2.88
N ILE A 228 8.41 2.44 1.62
CA ILE A 228 8.99 1.14 1.27
C ILE A 228 10.42 1.03 1.82
N TRP A 229 11.20 2.10 1.76
CA TRP A 229 12.53 2.12 2.35
C TRP A 229 12.50 1.89 3.87
N ALA A 230 11.64 2.62 4.59
CA ALA A 230 11.52 2.50 6.04
C ALA A 230 11.06 1.08 6.44
N ASN A 231 10.06 0.55 5.73
CA ASN A 231 9.57 -0.82 5.93
C ASN A 231 10.65 -1.88 5.66
N ARG A 232 11.49 -1.71 4.63
CA ARG A 232 12.61 -2.63 4.34
C ARG A 232 13.75 -2.53 5.35
N ALA A 233 13.85 -1.42 6.06
CA ALA A 233 14.82 -1.21 7.11
C ALA A 233 14.26 -1.63 8.49
N ASP A 234 13.13 -2.35 8.53
CA ASP A 234 12.46 -2.82 9.74
C ASP A 234 12.01 -1.70 10.70
N TRP A 235 11.69 -0.52 10.16
CA TRP A 235 11.13 0.57 10.99
C TRP A 235 9.66 0.29 11.30
N PHE A 236 9.25 0.57 12.54
CA PHE A 236 7.89 0.47 13.01
C PHE A 236 7.10 1.71 12.62
N LEU A 237 6.00 1.53 11.91
CA LEU A 237 5.05 2.61 11.73
C LEU A 237 4.28 2.90 13.03
N ASP A 238 4.38 4.12 13.53
CA ASP A 238 3.60 4.65 14.66
C ASP A 238 2.39 5.48 14.24
N VAL A 239 2.54 6.32 13.20
CA VAL A 239 1.49 7.26 12.78
C VAL A 239 1.28 7.20 11.28
N ILE A 240 0.02 7.11 10.88
CA ILE A 240 -0.42 7.27 9.49
C ILE A 240 -1.10 8.60 9.40
N GLY A 241 -0.68 9.41 8.43
CA GLY A 241 -1.31 10.69 8.14
C GLY A 241 -2.79 10.48 7.85
N ARG A 242 -3.65 10.78 8.83
CA ARG A 242 -5.09 10.81 8.60
C ARG A 242 -5.45 12.13 7.91
N VAL A 243 -6.10 11.98 6.76
CA VAL A 243 -6.85 13.02 6.06
C VAL A 243 -8.15 13.25 6.83
N THR A 244 -8.06 13.83 8.02
CA THR A 244 -9.25 14.24 8.76
C THR A 244 -9.00 15.65 9.27
N ASP A 245 -9.54 16.60 8.52
CA ASP A 245 -9.73 18.01 8.87
C ASP A 245 -8.57 19.02 8.56
N VAL A 246 -8.88 19.86 7.56
CA VAL A 246 -8.47 21.27 7.33
C VAL A 246 -7.00 21.62 7.02
N SER A 247 -6.07 20.67 6.93
CA SER A 247 -4.73 20.99 6.41
C SER A 247 -4.31 20.02 5.31
N ASP A 248 -3.85 20.53 4.17
CA ASP A 248 -3.20 19.76 3.09
C ASP A 248 -1.86 19.12 3.52
N TRP A 249 -1.61 19.01 4.83
CA TRP A 249 -0.44 18.41 5.45
C TRP A 249 -0.68 16.92 5.68
N GLN A 250 0.11 16.10 5.03
CA GLN A 250 0.17 14.65 5.25
C GLN A 250 1.50 14.29 5.88
N GLU A 251 1.46 13.46 6.90
CA GLU A 251 2.64 13.03 7.63
C GLU A 251 2.50 11.59 8.08
N THR A 252 3.43 10.76 7.65
CA THR A 252 3.55 9.36 8.06
C THR A 252 4.80 9.23 8.90
N VAL A 253 4.69 8.63 10.09
CA VAL A 253 5.78 8.56 11.07
C VAL A 253 6.16 7.12 11.33
N TYR A 254 7.45 6.87 11.21
CA TYR A 254 8.12 5.61 11.51
C TYR A 254 9.07 5.82 12.68
N THR A 255 9.25 4.80 13.51
CA THR A 255 10.29 4.73 14.54
C THR A 255 11.13 3.48 14.33
N MET A 256 12.42 3.58 14.61
CA MET A 256 13.32 2.42 14.56
C MET A 256 13.40 1.75 15.94
N ASP A 257 13.32 2.57 16.98
CA ASP A 257 13.45 2.22 18.39
C ASP A 257 12.68 3.26 19.25
N GLU A 258 12.90 3.26 20.56
CA GLU A 258 12.28 4.24 21.46
C GLU A 258 12.88 5.65 21.38
N GLU A 259 13.95 5.85 20.60
CA GLU A 259 14.80 7.05 20.60
C GLU A 259 14.94 7.73 19.23
N THR A 260 14.54 7.09 18.12
CA THR A 260 14.71 7.60 16.75
C THR A 260 13.43 7.47 15.93
N ALA A 261 13.04 8.57 15.27
CA ALA A 261 11.89 8.61 14.39
C ALA A 261 12.15 9.34 13.06
N LEU A 262 11.41 8.90 12.04
CA LEU A 262 11.40 9.39 10.68
C LEU A 262 9.97 9.84 10.36
N HIS A 263 9.86 11.11 10.01
CA HIS A 263 8.63 11.71 9.54
C HIS A 263 8.71 11.91 8.04
N ILE A 264 7.80 11.31 7.28
CA ILE A 264 7.64 11.48 5.84
C ILE A 264 6.52 12.48 5.63
N VAL A 265 6.85 13.63 5.07
CA VAL A 265 6.00 14.82 5.03
C VAL A 265 5.65 15.19 3.59
N ARG A 266 4.37 15.49 3.37
CA ARG A 266 3.84 16.05 2.13
C ARG A 266 2.93 17.24 2.41
N HIS A 267 3.12 18.32 1.67
CA HIS A 267 2.29 19.52 1.76
C HIS A 267 2.38 20.32 0.45
N PRO A 268 1.27 20.89 -0.09
CA PRO A 268 1.29 21.64 -1.35
C PRO A 268 2.30 22.79 -1.37
N ALA A 269 2.54 23.45 -0.23
CA ALA A 269 3.54 24.52 -0.16
C ALA A 269 4.98 24.02 -0.43
N LEU A 270 5.25 22.73 -0.23
CA LEU A 270 6.55 22.09 -0.50
C LEU A 270 6.75 21.74 -1.98
N GLY A 271 5.72 21.91 -2.83
CA GLY A 271 5.73 21.44 -4.20
C GLY A 271 5.55 19.93 -4.28
N SER A 272 6.05 19.32 -5.36
CA SER A 272 5.91 17.88 -5.59
C SER A 272 6.92 17.02 -4.82
N ALA A 273 8.01 17.59 -4.30
CA ALA A 273 9.07 16.81 -3.67
C ALA A 273 8.68 16.30 -2.28
N VAL A 274 9.04 15.04 -1.99
CA VAL A 274 8.89 14.43 -0.67
C VAL A 274 9.92 15.01 0.28
N HIS A 275 9.48 15.39 1.47
CA HIS A 275 10.35 15.87 2.53
C HIS A 275 10.36 14.90 3.69
N CYS A 276 11.52 14.73 4.32
CA CYS A 276 11.66 13.93 5.53
C CYS A 276 12.23 14.78 6.66
N ALA A 277 11.77 14.50 7.88
CA ALA A 277 12.40 14.98 9.10
C ALA A 277 12.79 13.77 9.93
N VAL A 278 14.08 13.65 10.24
CA VAL A 278 14.60 12.58 11.10
C VAL A 278 15.06 13.20 12.40
N HIS A 279 14.70 12.59 13.52
CA HIS A 279 15.16 13.02 14.84
C HIS A 279 15.44 11.82 15.72
N GLY A 280 16.18 12.06 16.80
CA GLY A 280 16.66 11.02 17.68
C GLY A 280 18.15 10.78 17.61
N THR A 281 18.59 9.68 18.21
CA THR A 281 20.00 9.34 18.37
C THR A 281 20.67 8.94 17.06
N GLU A 282 19.94 8.32 16.13
CA GLU A 282 20.46 7.86 14.83
C GLU A 282 20.07 8.76 13.66
N ALA A 283 19.72 10.03 13.92
CA ALA A 283 19.19 10.94 12.90
C ALA A 283 20.17 11.22 11.76
N GLU A 284 21.45 11.40 12.04
CA GLU A 284 22.48 11.65 11.02
C GLU A 284 22.75 10.42 10.14
N ALA A 285 22.86 9.24 10.77
CA ALA A 285 23.08 7.97 10.07
C ALA A 285 21.89 7.61 9.17
N THR A 286 20.68 7.75 9.70
CA THR A 286 19.43 7.55 8.95
C THR A 286 19.31 8.53 7.78
N ALA A 287 19.61 9.82 7.98
CA ALA A 287 19.61 10.81 6.92
C ALA A 287 20.61 10.47 5.81
N ALA A 288 21.81 10.00 6.19
CA ALA A 288 22.81 9.55 5.23
C ALA A 288 22.34 8.34 4.41
N ALA A 289 21.72 7.35 5.07
CA ALA A 289 21.19 6.14 4.42
C ALA A 289 20.03 6.45 3.47
N LEU A 290 19.10 7.32 3.87
CA LEU A 290 18.02 7.81 3.01
C LEU A 290 18.56 8.53 1.77
N ARG A 291 19.57 9.38 1.95
CA ARG A 291 20.22 10.10 0.85
C ARG A 291 20.89 9.14 -0.13
N GLU A 292 21.58 8.12 0.38
CA GLU A 292 22.25 7.11 -0.46
C GLU A 292 21.23 6.28 -1.24
N ALA A 293 20.16 5.83 -0.58
CA ALA A 293 19.18 4.93 -1.18
C ALA A 293 18.22 5.61 -2.16
N LEU A 294 17.71 6.79 -1.81
CA LEU A 294 16.62 7.46 -2.55
C LEU A 294 17.06 8.74 -3.26
N GLY A 295 18.29 9.19 -3.04
CA GLY A 295 18.75 10.50 -3.49
C GLY A 295 18.10 11.62 -2.69
N GLY A 296 18.85 12.67 -2.36
CA GLY A 296 18.29 13.79 -1.64
C GLY A 296 19.31 14.81 -1.16
N GLU A 297 18.80 15.95 -0.73
CA GLU A 297 19.57 17.05 -0.17
C GLU A 297 19.23 17.21 1.31
N ILE A 298 20.25 17.22 2.16
CA ILE A 298 20.09 17.61 3.57
C ILE A 298 19.92 19.12 3.60
N LEU A 299 18.89 19.59 4.30
CA LEU A 299 18.55 21.00 4.42
C LEU A 299 19.12 21.55 5.73
N ASP A 300 19.54 22.83 5.73
CA ASP A 300 20.01 23.55 6.93
C ASP A 300 18.90 23.80 7.98
N GLY A 301 17.67 23.39 7.68
CA GLY A 301 16.50 23.55 8.55
C GLY A 301 15.21 23.13 7.85
N PRO A 302 14.04 23.36 8.49
CA PRO A 302 12.76 23.07 7.86
C PRO A 302 12.61 23.85 6.55
N PRO A 303 11.95 23.27 5.54
CA PRO A 303 11.74 23.91 4.24
C PRO A 303 11.23 25.36 4.40
N PRO A 304 11.81 26.34 3.67
CA PRO A 304 11.53 27.76 3.87
C PRO A 304 10.05 28.14 3.82
N ARG A 305 9.27 27.45 2.98
CA ARG A 305 7.83 27.68 2.80
C ARG A 305 6.98 27.14 3.95
N LEU A 306 7.54 26.30 4.81
CA LEU A 306 6.88 25.83 6.02
C LEU A 306 7.18 26.73 7.22
N GLN A 307 8.31 27.45 7.22
CA GLN A 307 8.62 28.43 8.28
C GLN A 307 7.58 29.56 8.36
N GLN A 308 6.87 29.82 7.25
CA GLN A 308 5.85 30.88 7.12
C GLN A 308 4.40 30.35 7.10
N ALA A 309 4.19 29.03 7.03
CA ALA A 309 2.86 28.43 6.91
C ALA A 309 2.25 28.11 8.29
N ALA A 310 2.34 29.08 9.21
CA ALA A 310 1.50 29.14 10.39
C ALA A 310 0.58 30.36 10.25
N PRO A 311 -0.73 30.24 10.53
CA PRO A 311 -1.58 31.41 10.72
C PRO A 311 -1.12 32.25 11.92
#